data_AF-A0A024VX90-F1
#
_entry.id   AF-A0A024VX90-F1
#
_cell.length_a   1.000
_cell.length_b   1.000
_cell.length_c   1.000
_cell.angle_alpha   90.00
_cell.angle_beta   90.00
_cell.angle_gamma   90.00
#
_symmetry.space_group_name_H-M   'P 1'
#
loop_
_entity.id
_entity.type
_entity.pdbx_description
1 polymer ?
#
loop_
_entity_poly.entity_id
_entity_poly.type
_entity_poly.pdbx_seq_one_letter_code
_entity_poly.pdbx_strand_id
1 'polypeptide(L)'
;MFYTLGDYRDICVGVKEDVIKALEASGEKDTNIHEIEAKIKKHINSVSQQTGTTGPPKTDSVEQRKNWWQTHGPDIWHGMICALTHKTETPGDVDEDVKRAFFGENNGNEPIKYNYKNVQLEEETNGAKGQTASPSSDTPLLSEFISRSPYFRWLEEWGENFCKERTKRLEKIKDDCYKDDGSEKQYSGDGETCNEILPKNDGTVRHLEGPSCANSCSSYRKWIKTKRTEYEKQKDRYKTESVEAESDNELSTRLQSLSDAEAFLQKLGPCKKDNENGKGNKTIFYDNGDTFKHTQYCDPCSEFKINCHNGNCIGDLTKGKCQNNKITANDIIDDKN
;
A
#
# COMPACT_ATOMS: atom_id res chain seq x y z
N MET A 1 -3.05 3.27 -13.18
CA MET A 1 -2.68 3.63 -14.57
C MET A 1 -1.20 3.99 -14.69
N PHE A 2 -0.67 4.95 -13.91
CA PHE A 2 0.78 5.28 -13.94
C PHE A 2 1.67 4.05 -13.66
N TYR A 3 1.40 3.31 -12.57
CA TYR A 3 2.10 2.05 -12.25
C TYR A 3 2.05 1.05 -13.42
N THR A 4 0.85 0.78 -13.93
CA THR A 4 0.64 -0.12 -15.09
C THR A 4 1.42 0.29 -16.35
N LEU A 5 1.44 1.59 -16.68
CA LEU A 5 2.22 2.07 -17.83
C LEU A 5 3.73 1.89 -17.57
N GLY A 6 4.17 2.07 -16.33
CA GLY A 6 5.52 1.73 -15.89
C GLY A 6 5.84 0.25 -16.12
N ASP A 7 4.96 -0.65 -15.70
CA ASP A 7 5.16 -2.09 -15.91
C ASP A 7 5.20 -2.45 -17.41
N TYR A 8 4.33 -1.86 -18.24
CA TYR A 8 4.38 -2.03 -19.70
C TYR A 8 5.70 -1.52 -20.30
N ARG A 9 6.23 -0.40 -19.79
CA ARG A 9 7.53 0.11 -20.20
C ARG A 9 8.63 -0.87 -19.86
N ASP A 10 8.62 -1.43 -18.65
CA ASP A 10 9.66 -2.37 -18.21
C ASP A 10 9.62 -3.65 -19.04
N ILE A 11 8.43 -4.19 -19.30
CA ILE A 11 8.23 -5.35 -20.18
C ILE A 11 8.74 -5.05 -21.60
N CYS A 12 8.53 -3.83 -22.10
CA CYS A 12 9.01 -3.42 -23.42
C CYS A 12 10.54 -3.27 -23.45
N VAL A 13 11.12 -2.54 -22.49
CA VAL A 13 12.55 -2.20 -22.46
C VAL A 13 13.41 -3.39 -22.03
N GLY A 14 12.86 -4.26 -21.19
CA GLY A 14 13.47 -5.47 -20.67
C GLY A 14 13.30 -5.58 -19.16
N VAL A 15 12.77 -6.72 -18.72
CA VAL A 15 12.66 -7.06 -17.30
C VAL A 15 14.01 -7.57 -16.77
N LYS A 16 14.41 -7.10 -15.58
CA LYS A 16 15.62 -7.58 -14.89
C LYS A 16 15.46 -9.06 -14.46
N GLU A 17 16.55 -9.80 -14.44
CA GLU A 17 16.57 -11.24 -14.14
C GLU A 17 16.04 -11.59 -12.73
N ASP A 18 16.29 -10.72 -11.77
CA ASP A 18 15.81 -10.87 -10.40
C ASP A 18 14.29 -10.66 -10.25
N VAL A 19 13.70 -9.78 -11.07
CA VAL A 19 12.25 -9.65 -11.20
C VAL A 19 11.65 -10.92 -11.80
N ILE A 20 12.28 -11.47 -12.84
CA ILE A 20 11.84 -12.73 -13.45
C ILE A 20 11.84 -13.86 -12.41
N LYS A 21 12.92 -13.99 -11.62
CA LYS A 21 13.00 -14.97 -10.53
C LYS A 21 11.93 -14.75 -9.46
N ALA A 22 11.61 -13.49 -9.14
CA ALA A 22 10.55 -13.18 -8.20
C ALA A 22 9.17 -13.61 -8.72
N LEU A 23 8.90 -13.40 -10.01
CA LEU A 23 7.68 -13.88 -10.68
C LEU A 23 7.60 -15.41 -10.66
N GLU A 24 8.67 -16.11 -11.00
CA GLU A 24 8.73 -17.59 -10.96
C GLU A 24 8.51 -18.13 -9.54
N ALA A 25 9.08 -17.48 -8.52
CA ALA A 25 8.95 -17.87 -7.11
C ALA A 25 7.54 -17.60 -6.54
N SER A 26 6.75 -16.73 -7.18
CA SER A 26 5.38 -16.42 -6.73
C SER A 26 4.39 -17.58 -6.93
N GLY A 27 4.80 -18.64 -7.63
CA GLY A 27 4.01 -19.87 -7.79
C GLY A 27 2.99 -19.81 -8.93
N GLU A 28 2.98 -18.73 -9.73
CA GLU A 28 2.23 -18.68 -10.98
C GLU A 28 2.89 -19.63 -12.00
N LYS A 29 2.22 -20.75 -12.30
CA LYS A 29 2.70 -21.75 -13.27
C LYS A 29 2.76 -21.25 -14.72
N ASP A 30 2.25 -20.05 -14.99
CA ASP A 30 2.12 -19.43 -16.31
C ASP A 30 2.98 -18.16 -16.47
N THR A 31 4.15 -18.09 -15.84
CA THR A 31 5.10 -16.99 -16.09
C THR A 31 5.75 -17.11 -17.46
N ASN A 32 4.98 -16.81 -18.51
CA ASN A 32 5.43 -16.73 -19.90
C ASN A 32 6.33 -15.51 -20.16
N ILE A 33 6.93 -14.92 -19.11
CA ILE A 33 7.72 -13.69 -19.22
C ILE A 33 8.93 -13.88 -20.15
N HIS A 34 9.58 -15.04 -20.11
CA HIS A 34 10.66 -15.40 -21.04
C HIS A 34 10.18 -15.45 -22.49
N GLU A 35 8.98 -16.00 -22.75
CA GLU A 35 8.41 -16.06 -24.09
C GLU A 35 7.99 -14.68 -24.59
N ILE A 36 7.41 -13.86 -23.71
CA ILE A 36 7.00 -12.48 -23.99
C ILE A 36 8.24 -11.66 -24.35
N GLU A 37 9.28 -11.69 -23.52
CA GLU A 37 10.56 -11.03 -23.77
C GLU A 37 11.17 -11.46 -25.10
N ALA A 38 11.19 -12.77 -25.39
CA ALA A 38 11.71 -13.30 -26.65
C ALA A 38 10.91 -12.81 -27.86
N LYS A 39 9.58 -12.76 -27.77
CA LYS A 39 8.69 -12.27 -28.84
C LYS A 39 8.86 -10.77 -29.07
N ILE A 40 8.89 -9.97 -28.00
CA ILE A 40 9.11 -8.51 -28.07
C ILE A 40 10.47 -8.23 -28.72
N LYS A 41 11.53 -8.89 -28.23
CA LYS A 41 12.88 -8.75 -28.77
C LYS A 41 12.93 -9.10 -30.25
N LYS A 42 12.33 -10.22 -30.66
CA LYS A 42 12.28 -10.63 -32.07
C LYS A 42 11.53 -9.61 -32.94
N HIS A 43 10.38 -9.14 -32.47
CA HIS A 43 9.55 -8.20 -33.23
C HIS A 43 10.25 -6.85 -33.42
N ILE A 44 10.70 -6.21 -32.34
CA ILE A 44 11.32 -4.87 -32.41
C ILE A 44 12.60 -4.90 -33.24
N ASN A 45 13.43 -5.94 -33.10
CA ASN A 45 14.64 -6.09 -33.90
C ASN A 45 14.32 -6.24 -35.40
N SER A 46 13.22 -6.94 -35.75
CA SER A 46 12.80 -7.08 -37.16
C SER A 46 12.28 -5.78 -37.77
N VAL A 47 11.58 -4.95 -36.99
CA VAL A 47 11.07 -3.64 -37.43
C VAL A 47 12.22 -2.65 -37.63
N SER A 48 13.22 -2.67 -36.76
CA SER A 48 14.42 -1.81 -36.88
C SER A 48 15.31 -2.15 -38.08
N GLN A 49 15.24 -3.36 -38.64
CA GLN A 49 16.02 -3.74 -39.83
C GLN A 49 15.41 -3.25 -41.15
N GLN A 50 14.14 -2.84 -41.17
CA GLN A 50 13.49 -2.34 -42.38
C GLN A 50 13.88 -0.89 -42.72
N THR A 51 14.44 -0.14 -41.77
CA THR A 51 14.90 1.24 -41.97
C THR A 51 16.34 1.28 -42.50
N GLY A 52 16.55 0.87 -43.75
CA GLY A 52 17.55 1.40 -44.71
C GLY A 52 19.03 1.63 -44.37
N THR A 53 19.57 1.31 -43.19
CA THR A 53 20.99 1.56 -42.88
C THR A 53 21.85 0.31 -43.05
N THR A 54 22.70 0.30 -44.07
CA THR A 54 23.76 -0.68 -44.34
C THR A 54 24.94 -0.52 -43.37
N GLY A 55 24.71 -0.82 -42.09
CA GLY A 55 25.75 -0.92 -41.06
C GLY A 55 25.81 -2.33 -40.46
N PRO A 56 26.93 -2.70 -39.80
CA PRO A 56 27.00 -3.98 -39.09
C PRO A 56 25.85 -4.09 -38.07
N PRO A 57 25.33 -5.31 -37.81
CA PRO A 57 24.17 -5.50 -36.94
C PRO A 57 24.44 -4.85 -35.59
N LYS A 58 23.72 -3.77 -35.26
CA LYS A 58 23.82 -3.13 -33.95
C LYS A 58 23.31 -4.13 -32.90
N THR A 59 24.23 -4.58 -32.07
CA THR A 59 24.06 -5.67 -31.10
C THR A 59 23.23 -5.29 -29.88
N ASP A 60 22.77 -4.04 -29.75
CA ASP A 60 22.19 -3.56 -28.50
C ASP A 60 20.65 -3.49 -28.54
N SER A 61 20.04 -4.67 -28.33
CA SER A 61 18.58 -4.86 -28.27
C SER A 61 17.90 -3.95 -27.25
N VAL A 62 18.59 -3.53 -26.19
CA VAL A 62 18.01 -2.67 -25.13
C VAL A 62 17.77 -1.26 -25.66
N GLU A 63 18.73 -0.68 -26.37
CA GLU A 63 18.64 0.68 -26.90
C GLU A 63 17.54 0.81 -27.96
N GLN A 64 17.39 -0.22 -28.81
CA GLN A 64 16.31 -0.28 -29.80
C GLN A 64 14.94 -0.29 -29.13
N ARG A 65 14.77 -1.04 -28.05
CA ARG A 65 13.52 -1.12 -27.30
C ARG A 65 13.21 0.18 -26.55
N LYS A 66 14.23 0.86 -26.00
CA LYS A 66 14.07 2.21 -25.42
C LYS A 66 13.59 3.21 -26.46
N ASN A 67 14.19 3.23 -27.65
CA ASN A 67 13.77 4.12 -28.75
C ASN A 67 12.35 3.81 -29.24
N TRP A 68 11.99 2.52 -29.33
CA TRP A 68 10.63 2.12 -29.67
C TRP A 68 9.61 2.64 -28.64
N TRP A 69 9.92 2.50 -27.34
CA TRP A 69 9.06 3.03 -26.27
C TRP A 69 8.95 4.56 -26.32
N GLN A 70 10.03 5.28 -26.59
CA GLN A 70 9.98 6.75 -26.72
C GLN A 70 9.03 7.19 -27.85
N THR A 71 8.95 6.39 -28.92
CA THR A 71 8.08 6.66 -30.06
C THR A 71 6.62 6.34 -29.75
N HIS A 72 6.35 5.18 -29.14
CA HIS A 72 4.99 4.63 -29.00
C HIS A 72 4.38 4.69 -27.60
N GLY A 73 5.17 5.02 -26.57
CA GLY A 73 4.69 5.22 -25.20
C GLY A 73 3.54 6.23 -25.10
N PRO A 74 3.59 7.38 -25.81
CA PRO A 74 2.45 8.31 -25.89
C PRO A 74 1.18 7.69 -26.50
N ASP A 75 1.32 6.85 -27.53
CA ASP A 75 0.19 6.15 -28.17
C ASP A 75 -0.45 5.14 -27.21
N ILE A 76 0.36 4.39 -26.47
CA ILE A 76 -0.11 3.44 -25.45
C ILE A 76 -0.88 4.18 -24.35
N TRP A 77 -0.32 5.30 -23.86
CA TRP A 77 -1.00 6.14 -22.87
C TRP A 77 -2.31 6.73 -23.40
N HIS A 78 -2.32 7.20 -24.65
CA HIS A 78 -3.55 7.63 -25.31
C HIS A 78 -4.60 6.51 -25.28
N GLY A 79 -4.23 5.29 -25.68
CA GLY A 79 -5.12 4.14 -25.67
C GLY A 79 -5.69 3.85 -24.28
N MET A 80 -4.86 3.92 -23.24
CA MET A 80 -5.29 3.74 -21.85
C MET A 80 -6.29 4.82 -21.40
N ILE A 81 -6.10 6.09 -21.78
CA ILE A 81 -7.04 7.18 -21.48
C ILE A 81 -8.32 7.07 -22.31
N CYS A 82 -8.21 6.66 -23.57
CA CYS A 82 -9.34 6.42 -24.46
C CYS A 82 -10.28 5.36 -23.89
N ALA A 83 -9.73 4.28 -23.31
CA ALA A 83 -10.51 3.24 -22.67
C ALA A 83 -11.42 3.76 -21.53
N LEU A 84 -11.02 4.81 -20.81
CA LEU A 84 -11.84 5.42 -19.75
C LEU A 84 -13.07 6.17 -20.28
N THR A 85 -13.13 6.46 -21.58
CA THR A 85 -14.30 7.10 -22.20
C THR A 85 -15.40 6.10 -22.51
N HIS A 86 -15.12 4.80 -22.47
CA HIS A 86 -16.11 3.77 -22.72
C HIS A 86 -16.88 3.39 -21.46
N LYS A 87 -18.17 3.13 -21.64
CA LYS A 87 -19.05 2.68 -20.55
C LYS A 87 -18.70 1.24 -20.17
N THR A 88 -18.57 0.99 -18.87
CA THR A 88 -18.27 -0.35 -18.33
C THR A 88 -19.40 -1.34 -18.60
N GLU A 89 -20.65 -0.89 -18.46
CA GLU A 89 -21.84 -1.74 -18.60
C GLU A 89 -22.16 -2.08 -20.07
N THR A 90 -21.77 -1.23 -21.01
CA THR A 90 -21.98 -1.42 -22.45
C THR A 90 -20.69 -1.19 -23.23
N PRO A 91 -19.76 -2.18 -23.24
CA PRO A 91 -18.49 -2.08 -23.94
C PRO A 91 -18.69 -1.74 -25.42
N GLY A 92 -18.15 -0.60 -25.85
CA GLY A 92 -18.33 -0.05 -27.21
C GLY A 92 -19.07 1.28 -27.23
N ASP A 93 -19.94 1.53 -26.24
CA ASP A 93 -20.58 2.84 -26.09
C ASP A 93 -19.60 3.82 -25.45
N VAL A 94 -19.49 5.00 -26.06
CA VAL A 94 -18.66 6.10 -25.57
C VAL A 94 -19.53 7.04 -24.74
N ASP A 95 -19.01 7.45 -23.58
CA ASP A 95 -19.50 8.60 -22.84
C ASP A 95 -18.92 9.88 -23.45
N GLU A 96 -19.73 10.57 -24.25
CA GLU A 96 -19.30 11.76 -24.98
C GLU A 96 -18.98 12.95 -24.05
N ASP A 97 -19.53 12.99 -22.84
CA ASP A 97 -19.22 14.04 -21.87
C ASP A 97 -17.83 13.82 -21.28
N VAL A 98 -17.50 12.58 -20.91
CA VAL A 98 -16.16 12.20 -20.45
C VAL A 98 -15.13 12.37 -21.57
N LYS A 99 -15.46 11.91 -22.78
CA LYS A 99 -14.58 12.06 -23.94
C LYS A 99 -14.30 13.52 -24.25
N ARG A 100 -15.32 14.38 -24.28
CA ARG A 100 -15.15 15.83 -24.47
C ARG A 100 -14.33 16.46 -23.35
N ALA A 101 -14.49 16.01 -22.10
CA ALA A 101 -13.68 16.48 -20.99
C ALA A 101 -12.19 16.09 -21.12
N PHE A 102 -11.88 14.94 -21.71
CA PHE A 102 -10.50 14.45 -21.84
C PHE A 102 -9.82 14.94 -23.13
N PHE A 103 -10.54 15.01 -24.25
CA PHE A 103 -10.00 15.26 -25.60
C PHE A 103 -10.50 16.58 -26.24
N GLY A 104 -11.42 17.30 -25.61
CA GLY A 104 -12.02 18.52 -26.13
C GLY A 104 -13.07 18.29 -27.22
N GLU A 105 -13.50 19.37 -27.87
CA GLU A 105 -14.61 19.34 -28.84
C GLU A 105 -14.21 18.82 -30.24
N ASN A 106 -12.91 18.79 -30.56
CA ASN A 106 -12.42 18.51 -31.91
C ASN A 106 -11.84 17.09 -32.11
N ASN A 107 -12.08 16.14 -31.20
CA ASN A 107 -11.50 14.80 -31.26
C ASN A 107 -9.98 14.83 -31.54
N GLY A 108 -9.23 15.67 -30.80
CA GLY A 108 -7.79 15.74 -30.95
C GLY A 108 -7.13 14.38 -30.67
N ASN A 109 -6.05 14.06 -31.39
CA ASN A 109 -5.30 12.81 -31.20
C ASN A 109 -4.56 12.75 -29.84
N GLU A 110 -4.62 13.78 -29.00
CA GLU A 110 -3.97 13.80 -27.69
C GLU A 110 -4.95 14.24 -26.60
N PRO A 111 -4.92 13.61 -25.41
CA PRO A 111 -5.67 14.09 -24.25
C PRO A 111 -5.20 15.49 -23.85
N ILE A 112 -6.14 16.41 -23.62
CA ILE A 112 -5.87 17.79 -23.19
C ILE A 112 -5.45 17.78 -21.72
N LYS A 113 -6.23 17.12 -20.86
CA LYS A 113 -6.00 17.08 -19.41
C LYS A 113 -4.86 16.14 -19.03
N TYR A 114 -4.80 14.98 -19.67
CA TYR A 114 -3.87 13.90 -19.33
C TYR A 114 -2.77 13.74 -20.38
N ASN A 115 -2.26 14.85 -20.90
CA ASN A 115 -1.20 14.81 -21.91
C ASN A 115 0.04 14.08 -21.37
N TYR A 116 0.58 13.14 -22.15
CA TYR A 116 1.70 12.28 -21.74
C TYR A 116 2.92 13.05 -21.20
N LYS A 117 3.22 14.23 -21.76
CA LYS A 117 4.41 15.02 -21.39
C LYS A 117 4.23 15.80 -20.09
N ASN A 118 2.99 16.14 -19.75
CA ASN A 118 2.69 17.13 -18.71
C ASN A 118 1.92 16.54 -17.53
N VAL A 119 1.33 15.36 -17.68
CA VAL A 119 0.50 14.75 -16.64
C VAL A 119 1.38 14.32 -15.46
N GLN A 120 0.91 14.67 -14.26
CA GLN A 120 1.58 14.41 -12.99
C GLN A 120 0.72 13.47 -12.15
N LEU A 121 1.37 12.71 -11.27
CA LEU A 121 0.68 11.84 -10.32
C LEU A 121 0.20 12.69 -9.12
N GLU A 122 -0.96 13.31 -9.22
CA GLU A 122 -1.54 14.07 -8.08
C GLU A 122 -1.87 13.12 -6.91
N GLU A 123 -1.33 13.40 -5.72
CA GLU A 123 -1.72 12.70 -4.49
C GLU A 123 -3.10 13.22 -4.05
N GLU A 124 -4.17 12.42 -4.25
CA GLU A 124 -5.47 12.74 -3.66
C GLU A 124 -5.38 12.61 -2.12
N THR A 125 -5.33 13.75 -1.44
CA THR A 125 -5.54 13.80 0.01
C THR A 125 -7.04 13.79 0.27
N ASN A 126 -7.52 12.82 1.07
CA ASN A 126 -8.92 12.75 1.49
C ASN A 126 -9.26 13.98 2.36
N GLY A 127 -9.73 15.04 1.71
CA GLY A 127 -10.26 16.27 2.28
C GLY A 127 -11.08 16.96 1.21
N ALA A 128 -12.21 17.56 1.59
CA ALA A 128 -13.15 18.22 0.67
C ALA A 128 -12.43 19.05 -0.40
N LYS A 129 -12.90 18.95 -1.65
CA LYS A 129 -12.46 19.74 -2.81
C LYS A 129 -12.61 21.25 -2.53
N GLY A 130 -11.64 21.80 -1.82
CA GLY A 130 -11.36 23.22 -1.70
C GLY A 130 -10.29 23.58 -2.71
N GLN A 131 -10.55 24.64 -3.47
CA GLN A 131 -9.69 25.17 -4.53
C GLN A 131 -8.24 25.35 -4.08
N THR A 132 -7.33 25.16 -5.04
CA THR A 132 -5.88 25.44 -4.96
C THR A 132 -5.10 24.60 -3.95
N ALA A 133 -4.97 23.29 -4.20
CA ALA A 133 -3.74 22.62 -3.82
C ALA A 133 -2.65 23.14 -4.76
N SER A 134 -1.78 24.04 -4.27
CA SER A 134 -0.54 24.36 -4.97
C SER A 134 0.19 23.05 -5.27
N PRO A 135 0.73 22.87 -6.50
CA PRO A 135 1.52 21.68 -6.80
C PRO A 135 2.70 21.69 -5.81
N SER A 136 2.81 20.66 -4.97
CA SER A 136 4.08 20.39 -4.32
C SER A 136 5.11 20.26 -5.44
N SER A 137 6.21 21.02 -5.38
CA SER A 137 7.25 21.06 -6.43
C SER A 137 7.96 19.72 -6.69
N ASP A 138 7.49 18.64 -6.07
CA ASP A 138 8.13 17.33 -6.02
C ASP A 138 7.30 16.24 -6.72
N THR A 139 6.13 16.53 -7.30
CA THR A 139 5.33 15.49 -7.97
C THR A 139 5.95 15.11 -9.32
N PRO A 140 6.34 13.85 -9.55
CA PRO A 140 6.99 13.46 -10.80
C PRO A 140 6.03 13.56 -11.99
N LEU A 141 6.57 13.96 -13.14
CA LEU A 141 5.89 13.79 -14.42
C LEU A 141 5.73 12.30 -14.74
N LEU A 142 4.72 11.93 -15.54
CA LEU A 142 4.50 10.54 -15.96
C LEU A 142 5.77 9.90 -16.56
N SER A 143 6.47 10.62 -17.45
CA SER A 143 7.68 10.12 -18.10
C SER A 143 8.82 9.83 -17.12
N GLU A 144 8.97 10.66 -16.08
CA GLU A 144 9.94 10.45 -15.01
C GLU A 144 9.53 9.29 -14.12
N PHE A 145 8.24 9.21 -13.78
CA PHE A 145 7.68 8.16 -12.95
C PHE A 145 7.88 6.77 -13.56
N ILE A 146 7.52 6.58 -14.84
CA ILE A 146 7.67 5.30 -15.53
C ILE A 146 9.15 4.95 -15.81
N SER A 147 10.04 5.93 -15.77
CA SER A 147 11.48 5.70 -15.98
C SER A 147 12.22 5.31 -14.71
N ARG A 148 11.60 5.48 -13.54
CA ARG A 148 12.13 5.03 -12.24
C ARG A 148 12.45 3.52 -12.27
N SER A 149 13.34 3.05 -11.38
CA SER A 149 13.50 1.59 -11.19
C SER A 149 12.15 0.95 -10.79
N PRO A 150 11.80 -0.23 -11.32
CA PRO A 150 10.55 -0.92 -11.00
C PRO A 150 10.37 -1.13 -9.49
N TYR A 151 11.47 -1.46 -8.80
CA TYR A 151 11.48 -1.65 -7.35
C TYR A 151 10.89 -0.46 -6.58
N PHE A 152 11.34 0.76 -6.87
CA PHE A 152 10.85 1.95 -6.15
C PHE A 152 9.40 2.30 -6.51
N ARG A 153 8.94 1.96 -7.72
CA ARG A 153 7.51 2.08 -8.06
C ARG A 153 6.67 1.11 -7.23
N TRP A 154 7.07 -0.16 -7.16
CA TRP A 154 6.33 -1.16 -6.39
C TRP A 154 6.40 -0.91 -4.88
N LEU A 155 7.51 -0.36 -4.38
CA LEU A 155 7.61 0.09 -2.99
C LEU A 155 6.63 1.23 -2.69
N GLU A 156 6.54 2.21 -3.61
CA GLU A 156 5.58 3.31 -3.52
C GLU A 156 4.14 2.79 -3.52
N GLU A 157 3.79 1.92 -4.47
CA GLU A 157 2.47 1.30 -4.58
C GLU A 157 2.12 0.46 -3.33
N TRP A 158 3.08 -0.35 -2.85
CA TRP A 158 2.92 -1.13 -1.63
C TRP A 158 2.66 -0.21 -0.43
N GLY A 159 3.42 0.87 -0.30
CA GLY A 159 3.29 1.86 0.78
C GLY A 159 1.94 2.55 0.79
N GLU A 160 1.51 3.07 -0.37
CA GLU A 160 0.20 3.70 -0.50
C GLU A 160 -0.93 2.73 -0.14
N ASN A 161 -0.90 1.52 -0.69
CA ASN A 161 -1.92 0.51 -0.44
C ASN A 161 -1.92 0.09 1.03
N PHE A 162 -0.74 -0.09 1.63
CA PHE A 162 -0.59 -0.41 3.05
C PHE A 162 -1.24 0.66 3.92
N CYS A 163 -0.90 1.94 3.72
CA CYS A 163 -1.41 3.03 4.57
C CYS A 163 -2.93 3.21 4.40
N LYS A 164 -3.44 3.21 3.16
CA LYS A 164 -4.89 3.28 2.88
C LYS A 164 -5.65 2.14 3.55
N GLU A 165 -5.15 0.91 3.41
CA GLU A 165 -5.79 -0.28 3.97
C GLU A 165 -5.69 -0.33 5.50
N ARG A 166 -4.56 0.10 6.07
CA ARG A 166 -4.37 0.22 7.52
C ARG A 166 -5.42 1.16 8.11
N THR A 167 -5.59 2.37 7.54
CA THR A 167 -6.58 3.34 8.01
C THR A 167 -7.99 2.74 8.02
N LYS A 168 -8.41 2.12 6.91
CA LYS A 168 -9.74 1.48 6.81
C LYS A 168 -9.94 0.39 7.86
N ARG A 169 -8.92 -0.43 8.11
CA ARG A 169 -8.98 -1.50 9.12
C ARG A 169 -9.08 -0.94 10.53
N LEU A 170 -8.32 0.11 10.83
CA LEU A 170 -8.35 0.77 12.14
C LEU A 170 -9.68 1.45 12.41
N GLU A 171 -10.26 2.14 11.43
CA GLU A 171 -11.61 2.71 11.51
C GLU A 171 -12.63 1.62 11.83
N LYS A 172 -12.59 0.50 11.08
CA LYS A 172 -13.48 -0.63 11.35
C LYS A 172 -13.31 -1.23 12.75
N ILE A 173 -12.07 -1.40 13.22
CA ILE A 173 -11.81 -1.90 14.58
C ILE A 173 -12.37 -0.94 15.62
N LYS A 174 -12.21 0.38 15.41
CA LYS A 174 -12.75 1.40 16.29
C LYS A 174 -14.27 1.29 16.38
N ASP A 175 -14.96 1.16 15.24
CA ASP A 175 -16.41 0.99 15.18
C ASP A 175 -16.89 -0.32 15.83
N ASP A 176 -16.12 -1.40 15.68
CA ASP A 176 -16.47 -2.72 16.21
C ASP A 176 -16.22 -2.84 17.73
N CYS A 177 -15.22 -2.13 18.28
CA CYS A 177 -14.76 -2.26 19.66
C CYS A 177 -15.16 -1.11 20.60
N TYR A 178 -15.48 0.07 20.06
CA TYR A 178 -15.83 1.27 20.81
C TYR A 178 -17.23 1.78 20.43
N LYS A 179 -17.83 2.56 21.33
CA LYS A 179 -19.06 3.31 21.10
C LYS A 179 -18.82 4.80 21.35
N ASP A 180 -19.88 5.62 21.19
CA ASP A 180 -19.85 7.06 21.42
C ASP A 180 -18.69 7.75 20.68
N ASP A 181 -18.63 7.54 19.36
CA ASP A 181 -17.61 8.04 18.42
C ASP A 181 -16.16 7.63 18.76
N GLY A 182 -16.00 6.54 19.51
CA GLY A 182 -14.72 5.99 19.93
C GLY A 182 -14.23 6.43 21.29
N SER A 183 -15.09 7.08 22.08
CA SER A 183 -14.73 7.58 23.41
C SER A 183 -14.82 6.52 24.50
N GLU A 184 -15.68 5.51 24.33
CA GLU A 184 -15.87 4.46 25.33
C GLU A 184 -15.65 3.06 24.72
N LYS A 185 -14.72 2.30 25.31
CA LYS A 185 -14.42 0.93 24.89
C LYS A 185 -15.50 -0.02 25.38
N GLN A 186 -16.19 -0.68 24.47
CA GLN A 186 -17.27 -1.63 24.79
C GLN A 186 -16.75 -3.05 24.93
N TYR A 187 -15.77 -3.44 24.10
CA TYR A 187 -15.24 -4.79 24.04
C TYR A 187 -13.71 -4.82 24.08
N SER A 188 -13.14 -5.88 24.67
CA SER A 188 -11.73 -6.23 24.50
C SER A 188 -11.45 -6.77 23.10
N GLY A 189 -10.19 -6.77 22.67
CA GLY A 189 -9.80 -7.39 21.40
C GLY A 189 -10.04 -8.91 21.32
N ASP A 190 -10.37 -9.55 22.43
CA ASP A 190 -10.77 -10.95 22.51
C ASP A 190 -12.30 -11.14 22.53
N GLY A 191 -13.08 -10.04 22.48
CA GLY A 191 -14.55 -10.04 22.38
C GLY A 191 -15.29 -10.08 23.71
N GLU A 192 -14.59 -9.78 24.81
CA GLU A 192 -15.16 -9.71 26.15
C GLU A 192 -15.74 -8.33 26.41
N THR A 193 -16.90 -8.26 27.06
CA THR A 193 -17.52 -6.98 27.46
C THR A 193 -16.71 -6.28 28.55
N CYS A 194 -16.45 -4.98 28.38
CA CYS A 194 -15.71 -4.18 29.37
C CYS A 194 -16.58 -3.72 30.54
N ASN A 195 -17.90 -3.63 30.34
CA ASN A 195 -18.80 -2.94 31.27
C ASN A 195 -19.65 -3.87 32.13
N GLU A 196 -19.84 -5.11 31.71
CA GLU A 196 -20.66 -6.09 32.43
C GLU A 196 -19.84 -6.91 33.40
N ILE A 197 -20.49 -7.30 34.50
CA ILE A 197 -19.87 -8.13 35.51
C ILE A 197 -19.84 -9.56 34.98
N LEU A 198 -18.65 -10.09 34.72
CA LEU A 198 -18.50 -11.49 34.30
C LEU A 198 -19.05 -12.41 35.42
N PRO A 199 -20.10 -13.23 35.20
CA PRO A 199 -20.56 -14.22 36.19
C PRO A 199 -19.49 -15.31 36.44
N LYS A 200 -19.72 -16.32 37.28
CA LYS A 200 -18.78 -17.45 37.39
C LYS A 200 -18.79 -18.29 36.11
N ASN A 201 -17.62 -18.82 35.75
CA ASN A 201 -17.45 -19.79 34.68
C ASN A 201 -18.09 -21.12 35.16
N ASP A 202 -19.25 -21.49 34.63
CA ASP A 202 -19.96 -22.74 34.95
C ASP A 202 -19.51 -23.92 34.07
N GLY A 203 -18.44 -23.73 33.29
CA GLY A 203 -17.94 -24.70 32.32
C GLY A 203 -18.41 -24.45 30.89
N THR A 204 -19.22 -23.41 30.65
CA THR A 204 -19.71 -23.06 29.32
C THR A 204 -18.80 -22.03 28.65
N VAL A 205 -18.33 -22.31 27.43
CA VAL A 205 -17.66 -21.30 26.58
C VAL A 205 -18.67 -20.18 26.33
N ARG A 206 -18.38 -18.98 26.83
CA ARG A 206 -19.29 -17.86 26.69
C ARG A 206 -19.48 -17.50 25.24
N HIS A 207 -20.72 -17.17 24.89
CA HIS A 207 -20.96 -16.45 23.65
C HIS A 207 -20.18 -15.14 23.75
N LEU A 208 -19.26 -14.91 22.80
CA LEU A 208 -18.59 -13.61 22.69
C LEU A 208 -19.70 -12.57 22.49
N GLU A 209 -19.77 -11.57 23.37
CA GLU A 209 -20.74 -10.47 23.24
C GLU A 209 -20.24 -9.44 22.22
N GLY A 210 -18.92 -9.34 22.04
CA GLY A 210 -18.26 -8.54 21.00
C GLY A 210 -17.54 -9.39 19.94
N PRO A 211 -18.19 -10.33 19.24
CA PRO A 211 -17.52 -11.15 18.24
C PRO A 211 -17.03 -10.31 17.05
N SER A 212 -17.69 -9.16 16.76
CA SER A 212 -17.23 -8.18 15.77
C SER A 212 -15.85 -7.65 16.10
N CYS A 213 -15.64 -7.15 17.33
CA CYS A 213 -14.36 -6.65 17.80
C CYS A 213 -13.28 -7.74 17.74
N ALA A 214 -13.57 -8.93 18.28
CA ALA A 214 -12.64 -10.07 18.26
C ALA A 214 -12.22 -10.46 16.83
N ASN A 215 -13.19 -10.53 15.92
CA ASN A 215 -12.94 -10.90 14.53
C ASN A 215 -12.09 -9.84 13.81
N SER A 216 -12.42 -8.56 13.98
CA SER A 216 -11.67 -7.45 13.37
C SER A 216 -10.25 -7.35 13.93
N CYS A 217 -10.08 -7.49 15.25
CA CYS A 217 -8.77 -7.52 15.90
C CYS A 217 -7.92 -8.72 15.46
N SER A 218 -8.49 -9.93 15.40
CA SER A 218 -7.79 -11.13 14.93
C SER A 218 -7.40 -11.02 13.46
N SER A 219 -8.30 -10.53 12.61
CA SER A 219 -8.05 -10.26 11.18
C SER A 219 -6.93 -9.25 10.99
N TYR A 220 -6.95 -8.14 11.72
CA TYR A 220 -5.90 -7.12 11.69
C TYR A 220 -4.56 -7.68 12.16
N ARG A 221 -4.54 -8.43 13.27
CA ARG A 221 -3.30 -9.04 13.79
C ARG A 221 -2.66 -9.99 12.78
N LYS A 222 -3.45 -10.76 12.03
CA LYS A 222 -2.94 -11.62 10.95
C LYS A 222 -2.40 -10.77 9.79
N TRP A 223 -3.18 -9.80 9.34
CA TRP A 223 -2.83 -8.92 8.24
C TRP A 223 -1.55 -8.12 8.50
N ILE A 224 -1.44 -7.46 9.67
CA ILE A 224 -0.29 -6.62 10.01
C ILE A 224 1.00 -7.42 10.16
N LYS A 225 0.91 -8.68 10.65
CA LYS A 225 2.06 -9.60 10.69
C LYS A 225 2.56 -9.94 9.29
N THR A 226 1.65 -10.25 8.36
CA THR A 226 2.02 -10.49 6.96
C THR A 226 2.67 -9.25 6.34
N LYS A 227 2.07 -8.07 6.56
CA LYS A 227 2.62 -6.80 6.05
C LYS A 227 3.98 -6.46 6.64
N ARG A 228 4.23 -6.81 7.91
CA ARG A 228 5.57 -6.71 8.50
C ARG A 228 6.59 -7.56 7.75
N THR A 229 6.26 -8.82 7.47
CA THR A 229 7.18 -9.71 6.73
C THR A 229 7.44 -9.22 5.31
N GLU A 230 6.42 -8.71 4.62
CA GLU A 230 6.59 -8.06 3.31
C GLU A 230 7.52 -6.84 3.42
N TYR A 231 7.26 -5.97 4.40
CA TYR A 231 8.04 -4.76 4.63
C TYR A 231 9.51 -5.03 4.92
N GLU A 232 9.85 -5.99 5.78
CA GLU A 232 11.25 -6.32 6.09
C GLU A 232 12.01 -6.77 4.82
N LYS A 233 11.37 -7.58 3.97
CA LYS A 233 11.96 -7.97 2.68
C LYS A 233 12.17 -6.77 1.75
N GLN A 234 11.18 -5.87 1.68
CA GLN A 234 11.31 -4.65 0.89
C GLN A 234 12.43 -3.76 1.44
N LYS A 235 12.51 -3.57 2.76
CA LYS A 235 13.53 -2.77 3.45
C LYS A 235 14.93 -3.31 3.20
N ASP A 236 15.13 -4.62 3.22
CA ASP A 236 16.43 -5.22 2.91
C ASP A 236 16.80 -5.02 1.44
N ARG A 237 15.83 -5.17 0.52
CA ARG A 237 16.06 -4.91 -0.91
C ARG A 237 16.36 -3.44 -1.20
N TYR A 238 15.78 -2.50 -0.45
CA TYR A 238 16.03 -1.06 -0.58
C TYR A 238 17.50 -0.75 -0.51
N LYS A 239 18.22 -1.35 0.45
CA LYS A 239 19.66 -1.12 0.67
C LYS A 239 20.49 -1.49 -0.56
N THR A 240 20.15 -2.57 -1.25
CA THR A 240 20.85 -3.00 -2.46
C THR A 240 20.51 -2.08 -3.64
N GLU A 241 19.23 -1.80 -3.84
CA GLU A 241 18.76 -0.96 -4.95
C GLU A 241 19.21 0.50 -4.83
N SER A 242 19.33 1.03 -3.60
CA SER A 242 19.82 2.38 -3.36
C SER A 242 21.29 2.52 -3.75
N VAL A 243 22.12 1.51 -3.47
CA VAL A 243 23.55 1.50 -3.87
C VAL A 243 23.69 1.38 -5.39
N GLU A 244 22.89 0.53 -6.04
CA GLU A 244 22.91 0.42 -7.51
C GLU A 244 22.45 1.73 -8.18
N ALA A 245 21.43 2.39 -7.62
CA ALA A 245 20.92 3.66 -8.11
C ALA A 245 21.91 4.83 -8.01
N GLU A 246 22.84 4.81 -7.06
CA GLU A 246 23.90 5.83 -6.94
C GLU A 246 24.87 5.83 -8.14
N SER A 247 24.93 4.73 -8.90
CA SER A 247 25.73 4.64 -10.13
C SER A 247 25.05 5.26 -11.36
N ASP A 248 23.77 5.62 -11.28
CA ASP A 248 22.97 6.21 -12.35
C ASP A 248 22.56 7.67 -11.98
N ASN A 249 23.23 8.65 -12.59
CA ASN A 249 23.30 10.04 -12.11
C ASN A 249 21.95 10.78 -11.97
N GLU A 250 20.89 10.36 -12.66
CA GLU A 250 19.58 11.06 -12.69
C GLU A 250 18.61 10.59 -11.59
N LEU A 251 18.66 9.30 -11.22
CA LEU A 251 17.85 8.70 -10.14
C LEU A 251 18.48 8.97 -8.76
N SER A 252 19.81 9.04 -8.77
CA SER A 252 20.71 9.24 -7.64
C SER A 252 20.33 10.44 -6.77
N THR A 253 20.12 11.64 -7.33
CA THR A 253 19.93 12.85 -6.52
C THR A 253 18.64 12.85 -5.68
N ARG A 254 17.58 12.21 -6.18
CA ARG A 254 16.28 12.15 -5.49
C ARG A 254 16.24 11.06 -4.42
N LEU A 255 16.90 9.93 -4.69
CA LEU A 255 17.05 8.82 -3.74
C LEU A 255 18.10 9.10 -2.66
N GLN A 256 19.15 9.86 -2.96
CA GLN A 256 20.16 10.32 -1.98
C GLN A 256 19.55 11.15 -0.84
N SER A 257 18.38 11.78 -1.07
CA SER A 257 17.63 12.48 -0.01
C SER A 257 16.79 11.56 0.90
N LEU A 258 16.79 10.24 0.63
CA LEU A 258 15.96 9.22 1.26
C LEU A 258 16.84 8.05 1.73
N SER A 259 17.42 8.23 2.92
CA SER A 259 18.42 7.34 3.52
C SER A 259 17.99 5.89 3.73
N ASP A 260 16.68 5.64 3.82
CA ASP A 260 16.11 4.32 4.07
C ASP A 260 14.66 4.20 3.57
N ALA A 261 14.16 2.97 3.54
CA ALA A 261 12.80 2.66 3.11
C ALA A 261 11.72 3.34 3.99
N GLU A 262 12.00 3.59 5.28
CA GLU A 262 11.07 4.25 6.20
C GLU A 262 10.84 5.69 5.78
N ALA A 263 11.94 6.40 5.52
CA ALA A 263 11.91 7.78 5.03
C ALA A 263 11.22 7.90 3.68
N PHE A 264 11.44 6.92 2.79
CA PHE A 264 10.76 6.88 1.50
C PHE A 264 9.24 6.76 1.69
N LEU A 265 8.80 5.75 2.45
CA LEU A 265 7.38 5.45 2.65
C LEU A 265 6.66 6.54 3.46
N GLN A 266 7.33 7.17 4.41
CA GLN A 266 6.73 8.21 5.25
C GLN A 266 6.39 9.49 4.44
N LYS A 267 7.10 9.75 3.33
CA LYS A 267 6.80 10.87 2.45
C LYS A 267 5.56 10.67 1.59
N LEU A 268 5.02 9.46 1.49
CA LEU A 268 3.83 9.17 0.69
C LEU A 268 2.60 9.81 1.32
N GLY A 269 1.79 10.51 0.53
CA GLY A 269 0.57 11.18 0.96
C GLY A 269 -0.27 10.40 1.98
N PRO A 270 -0.70 9.16 1.65
CA PRO A 270 -1.50 8.32 2.54
C PRO A 270 -0.81 7.96 3.87
N CYS A 271 0.52 8.05 3.93
CA CYS A 271 1.33 7.65 5.06
C CYS A 271 1.78 8.82 5.95
N LYS A 272 1.51 10.07 5.55
CA LYS A 272 2.00 11.29 6.23
C LYS A 272 1.46 11.49 7.65
N LYS A 273 0.32 10.89 8.01
CA LYS A 273 -0.33 11.08 9.32
C LYS A 273 -0.92 9.78 9.86
N ASP A 274 -0.63 9.47 11.11
CA ASP A 274 -1.39 8.51 11.89
C ASP A 274 -2.33 9.25 12.88
N ASN A 275 -3.59 8.84 12.91
CA ASN A 275 -4.62 9.35 13.83
C ASN A 275 -5.03 8.28 14.84
N GLU A 276 -4.19 7.28 15.12
CA GLU A 276 -4.53 6.17 16.03
C GLU A 276 -4.98 6.58 17.45
N ASN A 277 -4.90 7.85 17.90
CA ASN A 277 -5.28 8.20 19.29
C ASN A 277 -5.71 9.65 19.59
N GLY A 278 -5.96 10.51 18.59
CA GLY A 278 -6.26 11.93 18.86
C GLY A 278 -5.13 12.73 19.55
N LYS A 279 -3.98 12.09 19.82
CA LYS A 279 -2.71 12.73 20.18
C LYS A 279 -1.90 12.86 18.89
N GLY A 280 -1.60 14.10 18.53
CA GLY A 280 -1.26 14.51 17.17
C GLY A 280 -0.01 13.90 16.53
N ASN A 281 0.02 14.00 15.20
CA ASN A 281 1.18 13.90 14.30
C ASN A 281 2.18 12.78 14.63
N LYS A 282 1.71 11.55 14.87
CA LYS A 282 2.60 10.40 14.80
C LYS A 282 2.84 10.01 13.35
N THR A 283 4.10 9.75 13.03
CA THR A 283 4.55 9.21 11.75
C THR A 283 4.36 7.70 11.75
N ILE A 284 3.88 7.16 10.63
CA ILE A 284 3.54 5.73 10.53
C ILE A 284 4.80 4.86 10.62
N PHE A 285 5.90 5.23 9.97
CA PHE A 285 7.08 4.36 9.83
C PHE A 285 8.27 4.69 10.75
N TYR A 286 8.34 5.90 11.32
CA TYR A 286 9.47 6.28 12.19
C TYR A 286 9.30 5.91 13.67
N ASP A 287 8.13 5.43 14.08
CA ASP A 287 7.86 5.12 15.49
C ASP A 287 8.35 3.70 15.81
N ASN A 288 9.66 3.50 16.03
CA ASN A 288 10.33 2.37 16.71
C ASN A 288 9.66 0.97 16.65
N GLY A 289 9.12 0.57 15.49
CA GLY A 289 8.44 -0.71 15.28
C GLY A 289 6.98 -0.78 15.75
N ASP A 290 6.35 0.34 16.15
CA ASP A 290 4.94 0.43 16.54
C ASP A 290 3.99 0.22 15.36
N THR A 291 4.38 0.62 14.15
CA THR A 291 3.62 0.47 12.90
C THR A 291 3.01 -0.92 12.71
N PHE A 292 3.80 -1.93 13.06
CA PHE A 292 3.51 -3.33 12.81
C PHE A 292 3.12 -4.10 14.09
N LYS A 293 2.86 -3.39 15.19
CA LYS A 293 2.31 -3.97 16.43
C LYS A 293 0.79 -4.13 16.32
N HIS A 294 0.20 -4.80 17.32
CA HIS A 294 -1.24 -4.75 17.48
C HIS A 294 -1.69 -3.31 17.75
N THR A 295 -2.89 -2.95 17.32
CA THR A 295 -3.45 -1.63 17.62
C THR A 295 -3.97 -1.59 19.04
N GLN A 296 -3.84 -0.43 19.70
CA GLN A 296 -4.32 -0.21 21.07
C GLN A 296 -5.85 -0.33 21.19
N TYR A 297 -6.56 -0.16 20.08
CA TYR A 297 -8.00 -0.42 20.03
C TYR A 297 -8.35 -1.86 20.41
N CYS A 298 -7.44 -2.80 20.13
CA CYS A 298 -7.58 -4.22 20.43
C CYS A 298 -7.01 -4.62 21.80
N ASP A 299 -6.54 -3.68 22.62
CA ASP A 299 -6.02 -4.02 23.94
C ASP A 299 -7.09 -4.68 24.82
N PRO A 300 -6.74 -5.23 25.98
CA PRO A 300 -7.73 -5.59 27.00
C PRO A 300 -8.58 -4.39 27.45
N CYS A 301 -9.66 -4.66 28.18
CA CYS A 301 -10.41 -3.61 28.86
C CYS A 301 -9.53 -2.97 29.95
N SER A 302 -9.71 -1.66 30.21
CA SER A 302 -8.94 -0.94 31.22
C SER A 302 -9.20 -1.46 32.64
N GLU A 303 -10.44 -1.83 32.91
CA GLU A 303 -10.88 -2.50 34.14
C GLU A 303 -11.86 -3.62 33.77
N PHE A 304 -11.71 -4.79 34.36
CA PHE A 304 -12.73 -5.83 34.32
C PHE A 304 -13.52 -5.82 35.62
N LYS A 305 -14.85 -5.82 35.52
CA LYS A 305 -15.72 -5.99 36.69
C LYS A 305 -15.99 -7.48 36.88
N ILE A 306 -15.61 -8.03 38.03
CA ILE A 306 -15.82 -9.45 38.34
C ILE A 306 -16.73 -9.61 39.56
N ASN A 307 -17.60 -10.64 39.57
CA ASN A 307 -18.44 -10.91 40.74
C ASN A 307 -17.71 -11.86 41.71
N CYS A 308 -17.10 -11.30 42.76
CA CYS A 308 -16.48 -12.08 43.83
C CYS A 308 -17.51 -12.41 44.93
N HIS A 309 -18.14 -13.59 44.88
CA HIS A 309 -18.97 -14.03 46.01
C HIS A 309 -18.09 -14.35 47.22
N ASN A 310 -18.43 -13.81 48.40
CA ASN A 310 -17.74 -13.96 49.69
C ASN A 310 -16.33 -13.35 49.78
N GLY A 311 -15.98 -12.39 48.92
CA GLY A 311 -14.76 -11.58 49.07
C GLY A 311 -13.44 -12.32 48.78
N ASN A 312 -13.49 -13.55 48.27
CA ASN A 312 -12.30 -14.34 48.00
C ASN A 312 -12.07 -14.50 46.49
N CYS A 313 -11.39 -13.53 45.90
CA CYS A 313 -10.90 -13.53 44.51
C CYS A 313 -9.40 -13.82 44.44
N ILE A 314 -8.89 -14.61 45.39
CA ILE A 314 -7.48 -15.03 45.46
C ILE A 314 -7.35 -16.38 44.77
N GLY A 315 -7.06 -16.35 43.47
CA GLY A 315 -6.52 -17.53 42.76
C GLY A 315 -4.99 -17.47 42.77
N ASP A 316 -4.31 -18.63 42.71
CA ASP A 316 -2.84 -18.75 42.73
C ASP A 316 -2.12 -17.84 41.71
N LEU A 317 -2.78 -17.51 40.59
CA LEU A 317 -2.27 -16.63 39.53
C LEU A 317 -2.34 -15.13 39.87
N THR A 318 -3.21 -14.71 40.79
CA THR A 318 -3.52 -13.28 41.03
C THR A 318 -2.73 -12.63 42.15
N LYS A 319 -1.96 -13.38 42.95
CA LYS A 319 -1.11 -12.89 44.08
C LYS A 319 -1.75 -11.77 44.93
N GLY A 320 -3.07 -11.74 45.12
CA GLY A 320 -3.77 -10.71 45.90
C GLY A 320 -3.96 -9.34 45.21
N LYS A 321 -3.79 -9.23 43.89
CA LYS A 321 -3.95 -7.98 43.13
C LYS A 321 -5.40 -7.56 42.84
N CYS A 322 -6.38 -8.44 43.05
CA CYS A 322 -7.79 -8.10 42.88
C CYS A 322 -8.33 -7.33 44.10
N GLN A 323 -8.13 -6.02 44.13
CA GLN A 323 -8.71 -5.13 45.15
C GLN A 323 -10.08 -4.60 44.67
N ASN A 324 -11.10 -4.63 45.53
CA ASN A 324 -12.45 -4.11 45.27
C ASN A 324 -13.18 -4.72 44.05
N ASN A 325 -12.98 -6.01 43.78
CA ASN A 325 -13.63 -6.75 42.67
C ASN A 325 -13.32 -6.18 41.28
N LYS A 326 -12.18 -5.49 41.15
CA LYS A 326 -11.67 -4.95 39.89
C LYS A 326 -10.26 -5.49 39.67
N ILE A 327 -9.94 -5.70 38.40
CA ILE A 327 -8.58 -6.01 37.93
C ILE A 327 -8.30 -5.12 36.72
N THR A 328 -7.11 -4.53 36.69
CA THR A 328 -6.67 -3.68 35.58
C THR A 328 -5.77 -4.45 34.64
N ALA A 329 -5.60 -3.97 33.41
CA ALA A 329 -4.67 -4.59 32.45
C ALA A 329 -3.22 -4.69 32.99
N ASN A 330 -2.81 -3.73 33.83
CA ASN A 330 -1.48 -3.74 34.47
C ASN A 330 -1.31 -4.85 35.51
N ASP A 331 -2.41 -5.37 36.06
CA ASP A 331 -2.37 -6.43 37.07
C ASP A 331 -2.17 -7.82 36.44
N ILE A 332 -2.45 -7.95 35.14
CA ILE A 332 -2.46 -9.19 34.35
C ILE A 332 -1.11 -9.45 33.64
N ILE A 333 -0.12 -8.56 33.80
CA ILE A 333 1.19 -8.71 33.14
C ILE A 333 1.87 -10.00 33.61
N ASP A 334 2.05 -10.94 32.67
CA ASP A 334 2.89 -12.12 32.82
C ASP A 334 4.37 -11.69 32.79
N ASP A 335 5.18 -12.16 33.73
CA ASP A 335 6.64 -11.90 33.85
C ASP A 335 7.47 -12.49 32.67
N LYS A 336 6.86 -12.76 31.52
CA LYS A 336 7.51 -13.31 30.32
C LYS A 336 6.96 -12.68 29.05
N ASN A 337 7.41 -11.47 28.73
CA ASN A 337 7.69 -11.02 27.37
C ASN A 337 8.67 -9.84 27.38
#